data_AF-A0A7C9GJG3-F1
#
_entry.id   AF-A0A7C9GJG3-F1
#
_cell.length_a   1.000
_cell.length_b   1.000
_cell.length_c   1.000
_cell.angle_alpha   90.00
_cell.angle_beta   90.00
_cell.angle_gamma   90.00
#
_symmetry.space_group_name_H-M   'P 1'
#
loop_
_entity.id
_entity.type
_entity.pdbx_description
1 polymer ?
#
loop_
_entity_poly.entity_id
_entity_poly.type
_entity_poly.pdbx_seq_one_letter_code
_entity_poly.pdbx_strand_id
1 'polypeptide(L)'
;MPTSTRFAVAIHILTDIALHHGQAVRSEDIAKSVNTNPTVVRRLLGALAEAGLTYSQMGQGGGALLARPPEQVSLLDVYRTVEDPLYFTLHRSKPNPKCYIGHNITPVLEDEFSRITCVLEAALAETTIADIVNRVEDCAGFPFKPHDLNCQQTK
;
A
#
# COMPACT_ATOMS: atom_id res chain seq x y z
N MET A 1 -3.30 15.48 11.93
CA MET A 1 -3.86 14.66 10.83
C MET A 1 -2.91 13.49 10.63
N PRO A 2 -3.36 12.27 10.34
CA PRO A 2 -2.41 11.20 10.05
C PRO A 2 -1.73 11.53 8.72
N THR A 3 -0.47 11.96 8.80
CA THR A 3 0.43 12.21 7.66
C THR A 3 1.08 10.89 7.22
N SER A 4 0.30 9.81 7.18
CA SER A 4 0.81 8.50 6.79
C SER A 4 0.98 8.47 5.27
N THR A 5 2.20 8.27 4.79
CA THR A 5 2.47 7.95 3.38
C THR A 5 2.52 6.45 3.14
N ARG A 6 2.15 5.62 4.14
CA ARG A 6 2.33 4.16 4.09
C ARG A 6 1.54 3.53 2.95
N PHE A 7 0.29 3.93 2.76
CA PHE A 7 -0.53 3.43 1.66
C PHE A 7 0.08 3.71 0.29
N ALA A 8 0.48 4.97 0.04
CA ALA A 8 1.12 5.34 -1.22
C ALA A 8 2.44 4.58 -1.45
N VAL A 9 3.27 4.46 -0.40
CA VAL A 9 4.54 3.72 -0.48
C VAL A 9 4.30 2.23 -0.72
N ALA A 10 3.30 1.62 -0.08
CA ALA A 10 2.98 0.20 -0.29
C ALA A 10 2.51 -0.08 -1.72
N ILE A 11 1.68 0.81 -2.30
CA ILE A 11 1.29 0.72 -3.72
C ILE A 11 2.53 0.83 -4.61
N HIS A 12 3.43 1.80 -4.35
CA HIS A 12 4.69 1.95 -5.09
C HIS A 12 5.52 0.67 -5.03
N ILE A 13 5.74 0.11 -3.84
CA ILE A 13 6.48 -1.14 -3.64
C ILE A 13 5.88 -2.28 -4.49
N LEU A 14 4.56 -2.49 -4.42
CA LEU A 14 3.90 -3.57 -5.15
C LEU A 14 3.94 -3.35 -6.68
N THR A 15 3.82 -2.10 -7.12
CA THR A 15 3.93 -1.73 -8.54
C THR A 15 5.34 -2.00 -9.06
N ASP A 16 6.36 -1.65 -8.28
CA ASP A 16 7.77 -1.91 -8.61
C ASP A 16 8.04 -3.42 -8.74
N ILE A 17 7.57 -4.23 -7.79
CA ILE A 17 7.71 -5.69 -7.85
C ILE A 17 6.94 -6.27 -9.05
N ALA A 18 5.74 -5.77 -9.35
CA ALA A 18 4.93 -6.23 -10.48
C ALA A 18 5.63 -6.01 -11.83
N LEU A 19 6.26 -4.84 -12.01
CA LEU A 19 7.01 -4.48 -13.22
C LEU A 19 8.26 -5.34 -13.46
N HIS A 20 8.78 -5.99 -12.41
CA HIS A 20 9.91 -6.91 -12.54
C HIS A 20 9.50 -8.32 -12.97
N HIS A 21 8.23 -8.55 -13.33
CA HIS A 21 7.72 -9.77 -13.99
C HIS A 21 8.18 -11.09 -13.34
N GLY A 22 8.13 -11.17 -12.00
CA GLY A 22 8.51 -12.36 -11.25
C GLY A 22 10.01 -12.49 -10.95
N GLN A 23 10.82 -11.49 -11.30
CA GLN A 23 12.18 -11.35 -10.77
C GLN A 23 12.14 -10.73 -9.37
N ALA A 24 12.91 -11.29 -8.44
CA ALA A 24 12.94 -10.81 -7.07
C ALA A 24 13.60 -9.44 -6.98
N VAL A 25 12.95 -8.48 -6.31
CA VAL A 25 13.43 -7.11 -6.19
C VAL A 25 13.97 -6.87 -4.79
N ARG A 26 15.21 -6.38 -4.68
CA ARG A 26 15.84 -6.13 -3.38
C ARG A 26 15.22 -4.91 -2.71
N SER A 27 15.09 -4.95 -1.39
CA SER A 27 14.60 -3.81 -0.61
C SER A 27 15.44 -2.54 -0.80
N GLU A 28 16.74 -2.67 -1.10
CA GLU A 28 17.61 -1.52 -1.37
C GLU A 28 17.27 -0.82 -2.69
N ASP A 29 16.85 -1.57 -3.70
CA ASP A 29 16.54 -1.03 -5.02
C ASP A 29 15.16 -0.38 -5.01
N ILE A 30 14.19 -1.04 -4.37
CA ILE A 30 12.87 -0.45 -4.09
C ILE A 30 13.00 0.85 -3.28
N ALA A 31 13.89 0.89 -2.28
CA ALA A 31 14.10 2.08 -1.47
C ALA A 31 14.65 3.27 -2.26
N LYS A 32 15.48 3.03 -3.29
CA LYS A 32 15.93 4.08 -4.22
C LYS A 32 14.76 4.61 -5.04
N SER A 33 13.92 3.72 -5.57
CA SER A 33 12.72 4.06 -6.35
C SER A 33 11.73 4.90 -5.54
N VAL A 34 11.45 4.49 -4.31
CA VAL A 34 10.56 5.18 -3.36
C VAL A 34 11.20 6.46 -2.78
N ASN A 35 12.52 6.62 -2.89
CA ASN A 35 13.30 7.65 -2.22
C ASN A 35 13.12 7.64 -0.69
N THR A 36 13.37 6.48 -0.07
CA THR A 36 13.27 6.29 1.38
C THR A 36 14.36 5.37 1.93
N ASN A 37 14.34 5.12 3.24
CA ASN A 37 15.29 4.21 3.87
C ASN A 37 14.88 2.74 3.64
N PRO A 38 15.81 1.82 3.27
CA PRO A 38 15.51 0.39 3.11
C PRO A 38 14.82 -0.26 4.30
N THR A 39 15.05 0.21 5.53
CA THR A 39 14.37 -0.28 6.73
C THR A 39 12.86 0.00 6.70
N VAL A 40 12.43 1.14 6.15
CA VAL A 40 11.00 1.46 5.99
C VAL A 40 10.37 0.50 4.98
N VAL A 41 11.05 0.26 3.86
CA VAL A 41 10.61 -0.69 2.83
C VAL A 41 10.48 -2.10 3.41
N ARG A 42 11.50 -2.59 4.14
CA ARG A 42 11.45 -3.93 4.75
C ARG A 42 10.31 -4.08 5.76
N ARG A 43 10.00 -3.03 6.53
CA ARG A 43 8.85 -3.05 7.45
C ARG A 43 7.53 -3.18 6.71
N LEU A 44 7.35 -2.45 5.60
CA LEU A 44 6.15 -2.56 4.76
C LEU A 44 6.08 -3.91 4.06
N LEU A 45 7.19 -4.41 3.51
CA LEU A 45 7.26 -5.76 2.93
C LEU A 45 6.91 -6.85 3.96
N GLY A 46 7.30 -6.68 5.23
CA GLY A 46 6.88 -7.57 6.32
C GLY A 46 5.37 -7.61 6.49
N ALA A 47 4.72 -6.44 6.62
CA ALA A 47 3.27 -6.35 6.74
C ALA A 47 2.53 -6.90 5.50
N LEU A 48 3.04 -6.59 4.30
CA LEU A 48 2.51 -7.11 3.04
C LEU A 48 2.67 -8.64 2.93
N ALA A 49 3.75 -9.21 3.47
CA ALA A 49 3.96 -10.65 3.51
C ALA A 49 3.04 -11.36 4.51
N GLU A 50 2.82 -10.77 5.68
CA GLU A 50 1.84 -11.26 6.66
C GLU A 50 0.42 -11.28 6.08
N ALA A 51 0.08 -10.30 5.24
CA ALA A 51 -1.18 -10.25 4.50
C ALA A 51 -1.22 -11.15 3.25
N GLY A 52 -0.16 -11.89 2.94
CA GLY A 52 -0.09 -12.76 1.77
C GLY A 52 -0.06 -12.02 0.43
N LEU A 53 0.41 -10.77 0.41
CA LEU A 53 0.56 -9.96 -0.81
C LEU A 53 1.95 -10.10 -1.43
N THR A 54 2.96 -10.33 -0.59
CA THR A 54 4.35 -10.55 -1.02
C THR A 54 4.97 -11.76 -0.33
N TYR A 55 6.09 -12.26 -0.84
CA TYR A 55 6.96 -13.16 -0.11
C TYR A 55 8.43 -12.84 -0.39
N SER A 56 9.32 -13.33 0.47
CA SER A 56 10.76 -13.12 0.34
C SER A 56 11.45 -14.37 -0.21
N GLN A 57 12.23 -14.21 -1.27
CA GLN A 57 13.17 -15.21 -1.76
C GLN A 57 14.54 -15.02 -1.10
N MET A 58 15.09 -16.10 -0.56
CA MET A 58 16.41 -16.10 0.10
C MET A 58 17.53 -16.45 -0.89
N GLY A 59 18.77 -16.06 -0.55
CA GLY A 59 19.98 -16.41 -1.31
C GLY A 59 20.46 -15.32 -2.28
N GLN A 60 21.43 -15.67 -3.12
CA GLN A 60 21.96 -14.78 -4.15
C GLN A 60 20.87 -14.49 -5.19
N GLY A 61 20.61 -13.21 -5.47
CA GLY A 61 19.46 -12.81 -6.29
C GLY A 61 18.11 -12.90 -5.57
N GLY A 62 18.12 -13.00 -4.23
CA GLY A 62 16.93 -12.91 -3.40
C GLY A 62 16.35 -11.50 -3.32
N GLY A 63 15.12 -11.40 -2.83
CA GLY A 63 14.34 -10.16 -2.80
C GLY A 63 12.86 -10.42 -2.56
N ALA A 64 12.04 -9.39 -2.71
CA ALA A 64 10.60 -9.49 -2.61
C ALA A 64 9.97 -9.87 -3.95
N LEU A 65 8.92 -10.68 -3.89
CA LEU A 65 8.08 -11.13 -5.00
C LEU A 65 6.60 -10.95 -4.62
N LEU A 66 5.73 -10.81 -5.61
CA LEU A 66 4.29 -10.87 -5.38
C LEU A 66 3.87 -12.31 -5.04
N ALA A 67 3.02 -12.47 -4.04
CA ALA A 67 2.50 -13.78 -3.65
C ALA A 67 1.31 -14.25 -4.52
N ARG A 68 0.71 -13.34 -5.29
CA ARG A 68 -0.39 -13.60 -6.24
C ARG A 68 -0.30 -12.66 -7.44
N PRO A 69 -0.95 -12.97 -8.58
CA PRO A 69 -0.93 -12.11 -9.76
C PRO A 69 -1.41 -10.67 -9.44
N PRO A 70 -0.84 -9.62 -10.06
CA PRO A 70 -1.16 -8.23 -9.77
C PRO A 70 -2.64 -7.88 -10.06
N GLU A 71 -3.31 -8.61 -10.94
CA GLU A 71 -4.75 -8.51 -11.24
C GLU A 71 -5.63 -9.00 -10.09
N GLN A 72 -5.06 -9.76 -9.15
CA GLN A 72 -5.75 -10.27 -7.96
C GLN A 72 -5.43 -9.46 -6.71
N VAL A 73 -4.58 -8.43 -6.81
CA VAL A 73 -4.24 -7.55 -5.68
C VAL A 73 -5.01 -6.24 -5.83
N SER A 74 -6.09 -6.06 -5.07
CA SER A 74 -6.84 -4.81 -5.07
C SER A 74 -6.17 -3.75 -4.19
N LEU A 75 -6.45 -2.46 -4.45
CA LEU A 75 -6.02 -1.39 -3.55
C LEU A 75 -6.67 -1.50 -2.17
N LEU A 76 -7.85 -2.13 -2.06
CA LEU A 76 -8.47 -2.44 -0.78
C LEU A 76 -7.63 -3.40 0.06
N ASP A 77 -7.03 -4.41 -0.56
CA ASP A 77 -6.14 -5.34 0.14
C ASP A 77 -4.92 -4.62 0.71
N VAL A 78 -4.32 -3.73 -0.08
CA VAL A 78 -3.18 -2.91 0.35
C VAL A 78 -3.60 -1.96 1.47
N TYR A 79 -4.74 -1.31 1.33
CA TYR A 79 -5.29 -0.36 2.29
C TYR A 79 -5.50 -1.01 3.66
N ARG A 80 -6.21 -2.14 3.70
CA ARG A 80 -6.47 -2.90 4.93
C ARG A 80 -5.20 -3.45 5.58
N THR A 81 -4.13 -3.61 4.81
CA THR A 81 -2.84 -4.10 5.30
C THR A 81 -2.03 -3.00 6.01
N VAL A 82 -2.08 -1.76 5.52
CA VAL A 82 -1.12 -0.72 5.93
C VAL A 82 -1.72 0.48 6.66
N GLU A 83 -3.04 0.68 6.54
CA GLU A 83 -3.78 1.73 7.21
C GLU A 83 -4.66 1.16 8.32
N ASP A 84 -4.85 1.96 9.36
CA ASP A 84 -5.78 1.63 10.43
C ASP A 84 -7.23 1.91 9.96
N PRO A 85 -8.21 1.07 10.33
CA PRO A 85 -9.59 1.14 9.82
C PRO A 85 -10.37 2.43 10.16
N LEU A 86 -9.81 3.33 10.97
CA LEU A 86 -10.49 4.55 11.43
C LEU A 86 -9.79 5.81 10.93
N TYR A 87 -10.09 6.22 9.70
CA TYR A 87 -9.73 7.56 9.20
C TYR A 87 -10.40 8.66 10.02
N PHE A 88 -11.61 8.39 10.50
CA PHE A 88 -12.37 9.32 11.30
C PHE A 88 -12.30 8.89 12.77
N THR A 89 -11.45 9.56 13.53
CA THR A 89 -11.42 9.37 14.98
C THR A 89 -12.58 10.14 15.61
N LEU A 90 -13.40 9.45 16.41
CA LEU A 90 -14.41 10.11 17.24
C LEU A 90 -13.76 10.94 18.36
N HIS A 91 -14.60 11.62 19.14
CA HIS A 91 -14.14 12.39 20.29
C HIS A 91 -13.28 11.54 21.24
N ARG A 92 -12.06 12.00 21.53
CA ARG A 92 -11.16 11.35 22.51
C ARG A 92 -11.77 11.28 23.91
N SER A 93 -12.64 12.22 24.23
CA SER A 93 -13.40 12.27 25.49
C SER A 93 -14.89 12.12 25.18
N LYS A 94 -15.61 11.41 26.05
CA LYS A 94 -17.07 11.26 25.90
C LYS A 94 -17.75 12.64 25.90
N PRO A 95 -18.60 12.96 24.90
CA PRO A 95 -19.32 14.22 24.88
C PRO A 95 -20.24 14.39 26.10
N ASN A 96 -20.64 15.63 26.38
CA ASN A 96 -21.47 15.95 27.56
C ASN A 96 -22.83 15.23 27.51
N PRO A 97 -23.11 14.28 28.43
CA PRO A 97 -24.34 13.48 28.40
C PRO A 97 -25.59 14.27 28.79
N LYS A 98 -25.44 15.46 29.39
CA LYS A 98 -26.55 16.36 29.76
C LYS A 98 -26.91 17.34 28.64
N CYS A 99 -26.10 17.42 27.58
CA CYS A 99 -26.36 18.28 26.42
C CYS A 99 -27.17 17.49 25.38
N TYR A 100 -28.21 18.10 24.80
CA TYR A 100 -29.04 17.48 23.75
C TYR A 100 -28.20 16.92 22.59
N ILE A 101 -27.21 17.69 22.12
CA ILE A 101 -26.32 17.24 21.05
C ILE A 101 -25.29 16.23 21.59
N GLY A 102 -24.63 16.55 22.71
CA GLY A 102 -23.59 15.69 23.27
C GLY A 102 -24.07 14.26 23.59
N HIS A 103 -25.30 14.12 24.06
CA HIS A 103 -25.88 12.81 24.35
C HIS A 103 -26.08 11.95 23.09
N ASN A 104 -26.33 12.58 21.94
CA ASN A 104 -26.81 11.90 20.73
C ASN A 104 -25.83 11.90 19.56
N ILE A 105 -24.76 12.71 19.60
CA ILE A 105 -23.89 12.92 18.43
C ILE A 105 -23.03 11.70 18.08
N THR A 106 -22.57 10.94 19.08
CA THR A 106 -21.67 9.79 18.85
C THR A 106 -22.26 8.73 17.90
N PRO A 107 -23.45 8.15 18.14
CA PRO A 107 -24.00 7.14 17.24
C PRO A 107 -24.31 7.67 15.83
N VAL A 108 -24.67 8.96 15.71
CA VAL A 108 -24.91 9.60 14.41
C VAL A 108 -23.60 9.71 13.60
N LEU A 109 -22.50 10.09 14.26
CA LEU A 109 -21.19 10.14 13.61
C LEU A 109 -20.67 8.75 13.25
N GLU A 110 -20.89 7.75 14.12
CA GLU A 110 -20.52 6.37 13.84
C GLU A 110 -21.18 5.83 12.58
N ASP A 111 -22.49 6.06 12.41
CA ASP A 111 -23.25 5.63 11.23
C ASP A 111 -22.75 6.34 9.96
N GLU A 112 -22.59 7.66 10.02
CA GLU A 112 -22.15 8.44 8.86
C GLU A 112 -20.70 8.09 8.45
N PHE A 113 -19.79 7.88 9.41
CA PHE A 113 -18.43 7.43 9.12
C PHE A 113 -18.42 6.02 8.57
N SER A 114 -19.27 5.12 9.06
CA SER A 114 -19.40 3.76 8.53
C SER A 114 -19.87 3.79 7.07
N ARG A 115 -20.85 4.63 6.75
CA ARG A 115 -21.34 4.85 5.38
C ARG A 115 -20.23 5.34 4.45
N ILE A 116 -19.43 6.32 4.88
CA ILE A 116 -18.32 6.86 4.09
C ILE A 116 -17.23 5.80 3.87
N THR A 117 -16.84 5.08 4.93
CA THR A 117 -15.83 4.01 4.85
C THR A 117 -16.26 2.91 3.88
N CYS A 118 -17.54 2.54 3.87
CA CYS A 118 -18.08 1.56 2.92
C CYS A 118 -17.88 2.00 1.46
N VAL A 119 -18.17 3.27 1.15
CA VAL A 119 -17.96 3.82 -0.20
C VAL A 119 -16.48 3.86 -0.58
N LEU A 120 -15.62 4.26 0.36
CA LEU A 120 -14.17 4.26 0.14
C LEU A 120 -13.65 2.85 -0.15
N GLU A 121 -14.01 1.87 0.68
CA GLU A 121 -13.56 0.49 0.50
C GLU A 121 -14.07 -0.11 -0.82
N ALA A 122 -15.32 0.18 -1.20
CA ALA A 122 -15.86 -0.25 -2.48
C ALA A 122 -15.05 0.32 -3.65
N ALA A 123 -14.74 1.62 -3.64
CA ALA A 123 -13.93 2.25 -4.68
C ALA A 123 -12.51 1.68 -4.76
N LEU A 124 -11.89 1.37 -3.61
CA LEU A 124 -10.56 0.75 -3.57
C LEU A 124 -10.56 -0.70 -4.07
N ALA A 125 -11.68 -1.42 -3.93
CA ALA A 125 -11.81 -2.80 -4.40
C ALA A 125 -11.86 -2.89 -5.93
N GLU A 126 -12.29 -1.83 -6.62
CA GLU A 126 -12.43 -1.79 -8.07
C GLU A 126 -11.09 -1.61 -8.82
N THR A 127 -10.03 -1.21 -8.14
CA THR A 127 -8.71 -0.96 -8.74
C THR A 127 -7.68 -1.98 -8.26
N THR A 128 -6.93 -2.56 -9.19
CA THR A 128 -5.88 -3.55 -8.91
C THR A 128 -4.47 -2.96 -9.08
N ILE A 129 -3.45 -3.68 -8.60
CA ILE A 129 -2.05 -3.32 -8.87
C ILE A 129 -1.75 -3.38 -10.36
N ALA A 130 -2.36 -4.31 -11.11
CA ALA A 130 -2.21 -4.36 -12.57
C ALA A 130 -2.72 -3.06 -13.24
N ASP A 131 -3.85 -2.51 -12.78
CA ASP A 131 -4.37 -1.24 -13.29
C ASP A 131 -3.42 -0.08 -13.01
N ILE A 132 -2.78 -0.07 -11.83
CA ILE A 132 -1.76 0.93 -11.50
C ILE A 132 -0.53 0.78 -12.38
N VAL A 133 -0.05 -0.44 -12.61
CA VAL A 133 1.08 -0.72 -13.52
C VAL A 133 0.78 -0.18 -14.92
N ASN A 134 -0.37 -0.54 -15.50
CA ASN A 134 -0.78 -0.07 -16.83
C ASN A 134 -0.78 1.45 -16.92
N ARG A 135 -1.34 2.13 -15.91
CA ARG A 135 -1.36 3.60 -15.86
C ARG A 135 0.03 4.22 -15.75
N VAL A 136 0.95 3.57 -15.05
CA VAL A 136 2.36 4.03 -14.96
C VAL A 136 3.05 3.89 -16.31
N GLU A 137 2.87 2.77 -17.00
CA GLU A 137 3.45 2.54 -18.34
C GLU A 137 2.87 3.50 -19.38
N ASP A 138 1.55 3.76 -19.34
CA ASP A 138 0.88 4.76 -20.17
C ASP A 138 1.47 6.16 -19.95
N CYS A 139 1.75 6.53 -18.69
CA CYS A 139 2.38 7.81 -18.35
C CYS A 139 3.85 7.87 -18.80
N ALA A 140 4.58 6.76 -18.72
CA ALA A 140 5.99 6.70 -19.11
C ALA A 140 6.16 6.80 -20.63
N GLY A 141 5.24 6.21 -21.41
CA GLY A 141 5.28 6.21 -22.87
C GLY A 141 6.32 5.25 -23.47
N PHE A 142 6.93 4.39 -22.66
CA PHE A 142 7.83 3.31 -23.09
C PHE A 142 7.76 2.13 -22.10
N PRO A 143 7.96 0.88 -22.57
CA PRO A 143 7.88 -0.29 -21.70
C PRO A 143 9.03 -0.28 -20.69
N PHE A 144 8.71 -0.64 -19.44
CA PHE A 144 9.74 -0.86 -18.44
C PHE A 144 10.61 -2.05 -18.86
N LYS A 145 11.92 -1.92 -18.68
CA LYS A 145 12.88 -3.01 -18.87
C LYS A 145 13.61 -3.20 -17.56
N PRO A 146 13.39 -4.32 -16.84
CA PRO A 146 14.19 -4.67 -15.68
C PRO A 146 15.66 -4.70 -16.13
N HIS A 147 16.47 -3.74 -15.69
CA HIS A 147 17.90 -3.77 -15.97
C HIS A 147 18.54 -4.84 -15.10
N ASP A 148 19.33 -5.71 -15.73
CA ASP A 148 20.16 -6.70 -15.04
C ASP A 148 20.90 -6.03 -13.89
N LEU A 149 20.64 -6.49 -12.67
CA LEU A 149 21.14 -6.00 -11.39
C LEU A 149 22.67 -6.19 -11.19
N ASN A 150 23.46 -6.19 -12.27
CA ASN A 150 24.89 -6.51 -12.25
C ASN A 150 25.81 -5.55 -13.04
N CYS A 151 25.41 -4.31 -13.31
CA CYS A 151 26.36 -3.30 -13.81
C CYS A 151 26.73 -2.30 -12.70
N GLN A 152 27.51 -2.77 -11.73
CA GLN A 152 28.42 -1.88 -11.03
C GLN A 152 29.42 -1.33 -12.05
N GLN A 153 29.36 -0.01 -12.24
CA GLN A 153 30.46 0.89 -12.63
C GLN A 153 31.74 0.20 -13.12
N THR A 154 31.89 0.09 -14.44
CA THR A 154 33.21 0.12 -15.09
C THR A 154 33.37 1.47 -15.78
N LYS A 155 33.84 2.45 -15.01
CA LYS A 155 34.92 3.40 -15.33
C LYS A 155 35.02 4.50 -14.28
#